data_AF-A0AAE0WZC4-F1
#
_entry.id   AF-A0AAE0WZC4-F1
#
_cell.length_a   1.000
_cell.length_b   1.000
_cell.length_c   1.000
_cell.angle_alpha   90.00
_cell.angle_beta   90.00
_cell.angle_gamma   90.00
#
_symmetry.space_group_name_H-M   'P 1'
#
loop_
_entity.id
_entity.type
_entity.pdbx_description
1 polymer ?
#
loop_
_entity_poly.entity_id
_entity_poly.type
_entity_poly.pdbx_seq_one_letter_code
_entity_poly.pdbx_strand_id
1 'polypeptide(L)'
;DTAEALMHPWYSAFIPSQLLSAMRGVIKPSIANVCTKVAGKGPTTHLGKTWVSGRCLHLTLLRDQWLALGSMLDTAPGLTYVKATKSRHSVSLAPKRVEARE
;
A
#
# COMPACT_ATOMS: atom_id res chain seq x y z
N ASP A 1 -13.13 -13.45 -14.80
CA ASP A 1 -14.45 -13.35 -14.13
C ASP A 1 -14.40 -13.53 -12.61
N THR A 2 -14.25 -14.73 -12.02
CA THR A 2 -14.32 -14.87 -10.54
C THR A 2 -13.13 -14.24 -9.79
N ALA A 3 -11.92 -14.35 -10.34
CA ALA A 3 -10.71 -13.76 -9.72
C ALA A 3 -10.75 -12.23 -9.72
N GLU A 4 -11.27 -11.61 -10.78
CA GLU A 4 -11.41 -10.16 -10.90
C GLU A 4 -12.53 -9.63 -9.99
N ALA A 5 -13.65 -10.35 -9.93
CA ALA A 5 -14.74 -10.07 -8.99
C ALA A 5 -14.32 -10.26 -7.52
N LEU A 6 -13.37 -11.13 -7.21
CA LEU A 6 -12.77 -11.28 -5.88
C LEU A 6 -11.68 -10.24 -5.61
N MET A 7 -10.96 -9.75 -6.61
CA MET A 7 -9.99 -8.66 -6.40
C MET A 7 -10.69 -7.37 -5.97
N HIS A 8 -11.84 -7.04 -6.55
CA HIS A 8 -12.52 -5.77 -6.27
C HIS A 8 -12.92 -5.55 -4.79
N PRO A 9 -13.47 -6.55 -4.07
CA PRO A 9 -13.70 -6.51 -2.62
C PRO A 9 -12.43 -6.42 -1.79
N TRP A 10 -11.36 -7.13 -2.18
CA TRP A 10 -10.11 -7.16 -1.43
C TRP A 10 -9.34 -5.83 -1.55
N TYR A 11 -9.38 -5.19 -2.72
CA TYR A 11 -8.86 -3.84 -2.92
C TYR A 11 -9.70 -2.74 -2.23
N SER A 12 -10.97 -3.02 -1.92
CA SER A 12 -11.89 -2.06 -1.29
C SER A 12 -12.14 -2.34 0.20
N ALA A 13 -11.52 -3.39 0.75
CA ALA A 13 -11.61 -3.74 2.15
C ALA A 13 -10.74 -2.81 3.01
N PHE A 14 -11.21 -2.52 4.22
CA PHE A 14 -10.39 -1.81 5.18
C PHE A 14 -9.28 -2.72 5.69
N ILE A 15 -8.07 -2.16 5.78
CA ILE A 15 -6.93 -2.83 6.42
C ILE A 15 -7.28 -3.02 7.91
N PRO A 16 -7.25 -4.26 8.44
CA PRO A 16 -7.47 -4.50 9.86
C PRO A 16 -6.48 -3.75 10.73
N SER A 17 -6.91 -3.30 11.92
CA SER A 17 -6.06 -2.53 12.84
C SER A 17 -4.76 -3.25 13.20
N GLN A 18 -4.80 -4.57 13.42
CA GLN A 18 -3.61 -5.38 13.69
C GLN A 18 -2.62 -5.35 12.52
N LEU A 19 -3.12 -5.47 11.29
CA LEU A 19 -2.27 -5.42 10.10
C LEU A 19 -1.69 -4.01 9.91
N LEU A 20 -2.49 -2.96 10.13
CA LEU A 20 -2.01 -1.58 10.09
C LEU A 20 -0.93 -1.32 11.14
N SER A 21 -1.09 -1.84 12.35
CA SER A 21 -0.08 -1.78 13.41
C SER A 21 1.19 -2.53 13.02
N ALA A 22 1.09 -3.72 12.42
CA ALA A 22 2.25 -4.46 11.92
C ALA A 22 2.95 -3.73 10.77
N MET A 23 2.19 -3.13 9.84
CA MET A 23 2.74 -2.29 8.77
C MET A 23 3.53 -1.11 9.33
N ARG A 24 3.03 -0.45 10.38
CA ARG A 24 3.70 0.69 11.02
C ARG A 24 4.88 0.28 11.90
N GLY A 25 4.77 -0.83 12.63
CA GLY A 25 5.77 -1.25 13.61
C GLY A 25 6.91 -2.07 13.02
N VAL A 26 6.66 -2.83 11.95
CA VAL A 26 7.65 -3.76 11.38
C VAL A 26 8.04 -3.36 9.96
N ILE A 27 7.05 -3.13 9.08
CA ILE A 27 7.32 -2.89 7.66
C ILE A 27 7.92 -1.50 7.47
N LYS A 28 7.30 -0.45 8.02
CA LYS A 28 7.77 0.93 7.85
C LYS A 28 9.21 1.15 8.29
N PRO A 29 9.69 0.72 9.47
CA PRO A 29 11.10 0.86 9.84
C PRO A 29 12.05 0.10 8.92
N SER A 30 11.61 -1.06 8.42
CA SER A 30 12.38 -1.87 7.47
C SER A 30 12.57 -1.17 6.13
N ILE A 31 11.51 -0.54 5.61
CA ILE A 31 11.56 0.28 4.40
C ILE A 31 12.36 1.57 4.63
N ALA A 32 12.18 2.24 5.76
CA ALA A 32 12.94 3.45 6.11
C ALA A 32 14.45 3.20 6.12
N ASN A 33 14.90 2.05 6.64
CA ASN A 33 16.31 1.64 6.59
C ASN A 33 16.82 1.50 5.14
N VAL A 34 16.00 0.98 4.22
CA VAL A 34 16.35 0.96 2.79
C VAL A 34 16.43 2.39 2.26
N CYS A 35 15.42 3.23 2.50
CA CYS A 35 15.40 4.64 2.07
C CYS A 35 16.67 5.41 2.47
N THR A 36 17.13 5.26 3.73
CA THR A 36 18.37 5.88 4.21
C THR A 36 19.60 5.40 3.45
N LYS A 37 19.68 4.10 3.13
CA LYS A 37 20.80 3.51 2.37
C LYS A 37 20.83 3.89 0.90
N VAL A 38 19.68 4.26 0.34
CA VAL A 38 19.54 4.61 -1.08
C VAL A 38 19.49 6.12 -1.33
N ALA A 39 19.52 6.93 -0.27
CA ALA A 39 19.38 8.38 -0.35
C ALA A 39 20.41 9.04 -1.28
N GLY A 40 21.66 8.57 -1.25
CA GLY A 40 22.76 9.08 -2.09
C GLY A 40 22.89 8.45 -3.48
N LYS A 41 21.95 7.60 -3.90
CA LYS A 41 21.97 6.92 -5.21
C LYS A 41 21.14 7.69 -6.24
N GLY A 42 21.45 7.50 -7.52
CA GLY A 42 20.72 8.12 -8.62
C GLY A 42 19.23 7.69 -8.64
N PRO A 43 18.31 8.57 -9.05
CA PRO A 43 16.85 8.33 -8.97
C PRO A 43 16.40 7.10 -9.73
N THR A 44 17.06 6.79 -10.86
CA THR A 44 16.75 5.66 -11.75
C THR A 44 17.57 4.39 -11.43
N THR A 45 18.30 4.38 -10.30
CA THR A 45 19.09 3.21 -9.91
C THR A 45 18.16 2.11 -9.37
N HIS A 46 18.26 0.90 -9.91
CA HIS A 46 17.55 -0.28 -9.42
C HIS A 46 18.20 -0.82 -8.15
N LEU A 47 17.38 -1.06 -7.13
CA LEU A 47 17.84 -1.41 -5.80
C LEU A 47 17.00 -2.56 -5.25
N GLY A 48 17.67 -3.69 -5.04
CA GLY A 48 17.08 -4.90 -4.50
C GLY A 48 17.19 -4.97 -2.98
N LYS A 49 16.12 -5.42 -2.33
CA LYS A 49 16.12 -5.79 -0.91
C LYS A 49 15.47 -7.17 -0.75
N THR A 50 16.17 -8.04 -0.03
CA THR A 50 15.65 -9.35 0.38
C THR A 50 15.36 -9.33 1.88
N TRP A 51 14.19 -9.84 2.25
CA TRP A 51 13.80 -10.15 3.62
C TRP A 51 13.57 -11.65 3.77
N VAL A 52 14.02 -12.22 4.88
CA VAL A 52 13.85 -13.64 5.20
C VAL A 52 13.15 -13.75 6.54
N SER A 53 11.96 -14.33 6.57
CA SER A 53 11.18 -14.59 7.79
C SER A 53 10.26 -15.78 7.55
N GLY A 54 10.79 -16.99 7.71
CA GLY A 54 10.13 -18.26 7.33
C GLY A 54 9.97 -18.47 5.82
N ARG A 55 9.69 -17.39 5.08
CA ARG A 55 9.69 -17.28 3.61
C ARG A 55 10.61 -16.14 3.18
N CYS A 56 11.02 -16.17 1.91
CA CYS A 56 11.87 -15.14 1.31
C CYS A 56 11.01 -14.18 0.48
N LEU A 57 11.19 -12.88 0.69
CA LEU A 57 10.62 -11.82 -0.14
C LEU A 57 11.76 -11.00 -0.72
N HIS A 58 11.82 -10.89 -2.04
CA HIS A 58 12.74 -10.00 -2.73
C HIS A 58 11.95 -8.92 -3.46
N LEU A 59 12.34 -7.66 -3.27
CA LEU A 59 11.74 -6.51 -3.95
C LEU A 59 12.86 -5.70 -4.59
N THR A 60 12.74 -5.45 -5.89
CA THR A 60 13.61 -4.53 -6.62
C THR A 60 12.77 -3.35 -7.11
N LEU A 61 13.18 -2.15 -6.73
CA LEU A 61 12.54 -0.90 -7.12
C LEU A 61 13.59 0.13 -7.52
N LEU A 62 13.18 1.14 -8.27
CA LEU A 62 13.97 2.35 -8.46
C LEU A 62 14.12 3.08 -7.12
N ARG A 63 15.20 3.86 -6.97
CA ARG A 63 15.44 4.67 -5.77
C ARG A 63 14.23 5.54 -5.43
N ASP A 64 13.66 6.24 -6.39
CA ASP A 64 12.51 7.12 -6.10
C ASP A 64 11.24 6.35 -5.76
N GLN A 65 11.09 5.13 -6.28
CA GLN A 65 10.00 4.23 -5.91
C GLN A 65 10.15 3.71 -4.47
N TRP A 66 11.38 3.48 -3.98
CA TRP A 66 11.61 3.19 -2.57
C TRP A 66 11.18 4.34 -1.66
N LEU A 67 11.48 5.58 -2.04
CA LEU A 67 11.04 6.75 -1.28
C LEU A 67 9.52 6.90 -1.30
N ALA A 68 8.89 6.75 -2.47
CA ALA A 68 7.44 6.78 -2.61
C ALA A 68 6.76 5.71 -1.76
N LEU A 69 7.31 4.48 -1.74
CA LEU A 69 6.83 3.38 -0.90
C LEU A 69 6.91 3.73 0.59
N GLY A 70 8.02 4.37 1.02
CA GLY A 70 8.16 4.86 2.39
C GLY A 70 7.04 5.83 2.77
N SER A 71 6.76 6.81 1.92
CA SER A 71 5.69 7.78 2.13
C SER A 71 4.29 7.18 2.07
N MET A 72 4.05 6.13 1.27
CA MET A 72 2.75 5.44 1.22
C MET A 72 2.37 4.74 2.53
N LEU A 73 3.37 4.33 3.32
CA LEU A 73 3.15 3.72 4.63
C LEU A 73 2.77 4.75 5.70
N ASP A 74 2.89 6.05 5.39
CA ASP A 74 2.34 7.11 6.21
C ASP A 74 0.85 7.28 5.93
N THR A 75 0.06 7.24 6.99
CA THR A 75 -1.36 7.60 6.86
C THR A 75 -1.45 9.10 6.68
N ALA A 76 -2.06 9.53 5.58
CA ALA A 76 -2.29 10.94 5.31
C ALA A 76 -2.92 11.61 6.55
N PRO A 77 -2.38 12.75 7.02
CA PRO A 77 -2.93 13.45 8.17
C PRO A 77 -4.43 13.70 7.98
N GLY A 78 -5.22 13.33 8.99
CA GLY A 78 -6.66 13.53 8.95
C GLY A 78 -7.47 12.50 8.14
N LEU A 79 -6.85 11.44 7.60
CA LEU A 79 -7.56 10.27 7.08
C LEU A 79 -7.97 9.35 8.23
N THR A 80 -9.22 9.46 8.67
CA THR A 80 -9.80 8.60 9.71
C THR A 80 -10.61 7.48 9.08
N TYR A 81 -10.87 6.39 9.83
CA TYR A 81 -11.78 5.34 9.40
C TYR A 81 -13.14 5.91 8.94
N VAL A 82 -13.71 6.84 9.71
CA VAL A 82 -14.99 7.49 9.36
C VAL A 82 -14.92 8.21 8.01
N LYS A 83 -13.86 8.99 7.75
CA LYS A 83 -13.69 9.68 6.47
C LYS A 83 -13.43 8.71 5.32
N ALA A 84 -12.65 7.66 5.56
CA ALA A 84 -12.39 6.62 4.59
C ALA A 84 -13.68 5.84 4.23
N THR A 85 -14.54 5.55 5.22
CA THR A 85 -15.87 4.96 5.02
C THR A 85 -16.78 5.87 4.23
N LYS A 86 -16.84 7.17 4.55
CA LYS A 86 -17.63 8.14 3.77
C LYS A 86 -17.16 8.20 2.32
N SER A 87 -15.85 8.28 2.08
CA SER A 87 -15.26 8.29 0.74
C SER A 87 -15.56 7.00 -0.03
N ARG A 88 -15.38 5.84 0.62
CA ARG A 88 -15.72 4.54 0.02
C ARG A 88 -17.20 4.48 -0.34
N HIS A 89 -18.09 4.90 0.54
CA HIS A 89 -19.54 4.90 0.28
C HIS A 89 -19.90 5.85 -0.87
N SER A 90 -19.37 7.07 -0.90
CA SER A 90 -19.68 8.03 -1.97
C SER A 90 -19.21 7.55 -3.34
N VAL A 91 -18.07 6.85 -3.38
CA VAL A 91 -17.53 6.28 -4.61
C VAL A 91 -18.27 5.00 -4.99
N SER A 92 -18.54 4.08 -4.06
CA SER A 92 -19.24 2.81 -4.32
C SER A 92 -20.71 2.98 -4.68
N LEU A 93 -21.40 3.95 -4.07
CA LEU A 93 -22.83 4.21 -4.27
C LEU A 93 -23.10 5.42 -5.19
N ALA A 94 -22.09 5.86 -5.96
CA ALA A 94 -22.24 6.99 -6.86
C ALA A 94 -23.34 6.70 -7.91
N PRO A 95 -24.33 7.61 -8.11
CA PRO A 95 -25.46 7.39 -9.04
C PRO A 95 -25.04 7.12 -10.49
N LYS A 96 -23.82 7.54 -10.85
CA LYS A 96 -23.23 7.37 -12.19
C LYS A 96 -22.54 6.02 -12.39
N ARG A 97 -22.45 5.16 -11.36
CA ARG A 97 -22.11 3.76 -11.60
C ARG A 97 -23.30 3.13 -12.30
N VAL A 98 -23.19 3.03 -13.62
CA VAL A 98 -23.97 2.06 -14.39
C VAL A 98 -23.73 0.73 -13.70
N GLU A 99 -24.76 0.13 -13.11
CA GLU A 99 -24.67 -1.27 -12.70
C GLU A 99 -24.31 -2.04 -13.96
N ALA A 100 -23.05 -2.50 -14.05
CA ALA A 100 -22.67 -3.48 -15.05
C ALA A 100 -23.39 -4.78 -14.68
N ARG A 101 -24.66 -4.87 -15.08
CA ARG A 101 -25.39 -6.11 -15.17
C ARG A 101 -24.96 -6.75 -16.47
N GLU A 102 -24.02 -7.68 -16.38
CA GLU A 102 -23.99 -8.80 -17.32
C GLU A 102 -25.09 -9.79 -16.93
#